data_AF-A0A2C9A3I9-F1
#
_entry.id   AF-A0A2C9A3I9-F1
#
_cell.length_a   1.000
_cell.length_b   1.000
_cell.length_c   1.000
_cell.angle_alpha   90.00
_cell.angle_beta   90.00
_cell.angle_gamma   90.00
#
_symmetry.space_group_name_H-M   'P 1'
#
loop_
_entity.id
_entity.type
_entity.pdbx_description
1 polymer ?
#
loop_
_entity_poly.entity_id
_entity_poly.type
_entity_poly.pdbx_seq_one_letter_code
_entity_poly.pdbx_strand_id
1 'polypeptide(L)'
;MTEAIPTAPHIDATPAAELHFVEHRMSKNDSLALLADGESRCGIYWIDFEDGYSYVGQSVSTRSRLATHRRRWSDAIVVRFAACPPERLDEFELATIQLAQKTRPLRNKLLTSRPGGEQDLVVSVREGQSLTLPWDRTRRGGIGELPRSAESSDRQRAAFDKLASVPGFDEVAELFATVVKEAIPSPSLSQGVLWSVSALPATNMVPGWRRLATLSAGRVEVLRTFEDSNSSVGPEYPSFLNLAPGTTRGLARALRRVGLDTSSVADAAYRALPGIQTVQIPEVSQAVKLLQERSVLDSVYQLVVTLMRQGSTPLRRAHNPDLASHLLHIAQSR
;
A
#
# COMPACT_ATOMS: atom_id res chain seq x y z
N MET A 1 14.06 -32.20 -48.41
CA MET A 1 15.09 -31.32 -47.84
C MET A 1 14.88 -29.91 -48.36
N THR A 2 14.17 -29.06 -47.60
CA THR A 2 14.41 -27.60 -47.54
C THR A 2 13.73 -27.09 -46.28
N GLU A 3 14.40 -26.14 -45.63
CA GLU A 3 14.33 -25.80 -44.22
C GLU A 3 13.03 -25.14 -43.76
N ALA A 4 12.63 -25.48 -42.53
CA ALA A 4 11.78 -24.63 -41.71
C ALA A 4 12.69 -23.65 -40.94
N ILE A 5 12.54 -22.35 -41.20
CA ILE A 5 13.05 -21.28 -40.35
C ILE A 5 11.86 -20.75 -39.54
N PRO A 6 11.79 -20.97 -38.22
CA PRO A 6 10.93 -20.20 -37.35
C PRO A 6 11.68 -18.95 -36.86
N THR A 7 11.37 -17.82 -37.47
CA THR A 7 11.60 -16.45 -36.94
C THR A 7 10.25 -15.92 -36.49
N ALA A 8 9.98 -15.37 -35.31
CA ALA A 8 10.75 -14.98 -34.12
C ALA A 8 9.77 -14.91 -32.92
N PRO A 9 10.22 -14.88 -31.65
CA PRO A 9 9.34 -14.57 -30.51
C PRO A 9 9.15 -13.05 -30.31
N HIS A 10 8.04 -12.68 -29.66
CA HIS A 10 7.75 -11.42 -28.96
C HIS A 10 7.42 -10.12 -29.72
N ILE A 11 6.17 -9.65 -29.54
CA ILE A 11 5.88 -8.27 -29.09
C ILE A 11 4.75 -8.39 -28.04
N ASP A 12 5.03 -8.10 -26.77
CA ASP A 12 3.98 -7.91 -25.76
C ASP A 12 3.21 -6.63 -26.08
N ALA A 13 2.04 -6.76 -26.72
CA ALA A 13 1.10 -5.67 -26.84
C ALA A 13 0.47 -5.42 -25.47
N THR A 14 0.93 -4.40 -24.75
CA THR A 14 0.27 -3.95 -23.51
C THR A 14 -1.14 -3.46 -23.83
N PRO A 15 -2.18 -3.71 -22.99
CA PRO A 15 -3.56 -3.28 -23.27
C PRO A 15 -3.71 -1.79 -23.58
N ALA A 16 -2.83 -0.93 -23.04
CA ALA A 16 -2.79 0.50 -23.36
C ALA A 16 -2.56 0.80 -24.86
N ALA A 17 -1.96 -0.12 -25.62
CA ALA A 17 -1.73 0.03 -27.06
C ALA A 17 -3.01 -0.11 -27.89
N GLU A 18 -4.08 -0.70 -27.32
CA GLU A 18 -5.40 -0.79 -27.95
C GLU A 18 -6.19 0.53 -27.86
N LEU A 19 -5.74 1.48 -27.03
CA LEU A 19 -6.43 2.75 -26.81
C LEU A 19 -6.01 3.80 -27.82
N HIS A 20 -6.99 4.39 -28.51
CA HIS A 20 -6.78 5.53 -29.39
C HIS A 20 -7.07 6.83 -28.65
N PHE A 21 -6.02 7.51 -28.21
CA PHE A 21 -6.11 8.79 -27.50
C PHE A 21 -6.28 9.96 -28.47
N VAL A 22 -7.36 10.73 -28.30
CA VAL A 22 -7.53 12.05 -28.92
C VAL A 22 -6.95 13.12 -27.99
N GLU A 23 -5.99 13.89 -28.48
CA GLU A 23 -5.32 14.94 -27.70
C GLU A 23 -5.97 16.32 -27.91
N HIS A 24 -6.16 17.03 -26.81
CA HIS A 24 -6.62 18.40 -26.79
C HIS A 24 -5.67 19.25 -25.94
N ARG A 25 -5.11 20.31 -26.53
CA ARG A 25 -4.34 21.30 -25.81
C ARG A 25 -5.27 22.25 -25.08
N MET A 26 -4.96 22.53 -23.82
CA MET A 26 -5.79 23.35 -22.95
C MET A 26 -5.19 24.75 -22.80
N SER A 27 -6.03 25.75 -23.00
CA SER A 27 -5.80 27.13 -22.56
C SER A 27 -6.46 27.35 -21.18
N LYS A 28 -6.04 28.39 -20.44
CA LYS A 28 -6.57 28.71 -19.10
C LYS A 28 -8.11 28.81 -19.00
N ASN A 29 -8.80 29.00 -20.13
CA ASN A 29 -10.26 29.15 -20.18
C ASN A 29 -11.00 27.95 -20.81
N ASP A 30 -10.30 26.93 -21.30
CA ASP A 30 -10.91 25.80 -22.00
C ASP A 30 -11.65 24.86 -21.04
N SER A 31 -12.78 24.32 -21.50
CA SER A 31 -13.58 23.39 -20.70
C SER A 31 -13.18 21.96 -20.98
N LEU A 32 -12.77 21.24 -19.93
CA LEU A 32 -12.57 19.79 -19.99
C LEU A 32 -13.84 19.04 -20.43
N ALA A 33 -15.03 19.66 -20.36
CA ALA A 33 -16.27 19.06 -20.84
C ALA A 33 -16.33 18.95 -22.38
N LEU A 34 -15.52 19.71 -23.13
CA LEU A 34 -15.45 19.66 -24.60
C LEU A 34 -14.86 18.34 -25.11
N LEU A 35 -14.19 17.57 -24.23
CA LEU A 35 -13.67 16.23 -24.53
C LEU A 35 -14.78 15.17 -24.65
N ALA A 36 -16.02 15.51 -24.26
CA ALA A 36 -17.15 14.60 -24.25
C ALA A 36 -18.10 14.82 -25.44
N ASP A 37 -17.71 15.61 -26.45
CA ASP A 37 -18.55 15.94 -27.62
C ASP A 37 -18.61 14.80 -28.67
N GLY A 38 -18.56 13.54 -28.24
CA GLY A 38 -18.72 12.33 -29.06
C GLY A 38 -19.73 11.34 -28.50
N GLU A 39 -20.12 10.33 -29.29
CA GLU A 39 -21.14 9.32 -28.94
C GLU A 39 -20.73 8.43 -27.74
N SER A 40 -19.44 8.24 -27.49
CA SER A 40 -18.95 7.44 -26.35
C SER A 40 -18.49 8.32 -25.19
N ARG A 41 -19.18 8.18 -24.04
CA ARG A 41 -18.90 8.89 -22.78
C ARG A 41 -18.14 8.02 -21.77
N CYS A 42 -17.75 6.83 -22.18
CA CYS A 42 -17.06 5.83 -21.37
C CYS A 42 -15.62 5.66 -21.88
N GLY A 43 -14.64 5.82 -21.00
CA GLY A 43 -13.24 5.72 -21.42
C GLY A 43 -12.23 6.17 -20.38
N ILE A 44 -10.97 6.23 -20.82
CA ILE A 44 -9.81 6.64 -20.05
C ILE A 44 -9.42 8.06 -20.45
N TYR A 45 -9.15 8.93 -19.47
CA TYR A 45 -8.57 10.25 -19.69
C TYR A 45 -7.18 10.34 -19.06
N TRP A 46 -6.28 11.04 -19.74
CA TRP A 46 -4.92 11.34 -19.32
C TRP A 46 -4.73 12.85 -19.39
N ILE A 47 -4.30 13.46 -18.29
CA ILE A 47 -4.08 14.91 -18.17
C ILE A 47 -2.61 15.17 -17.85
N ASP A 48 -1.97 16.04 -18.61
CA ASP A 48 -0.65 16.58 -18.29
C ASP A 48 -0.79 17.98 -17.67
N PHE A 49 0.07 18.28 -16.71
CA PHE A 49 0.08 19.54 -15.97
C PHE A 49 1.34 20.36 -16.25
N GLU A 50 1.26 21.66 -15.98
CA GLU A 50 2.35 22.62 -16.14
C GLU A 50 3.60 22.27 -15.30
N ASP A 51 3.40 21.63 -14.14
CA ASP A 51 4.49 21.19 -13.24
C ASP A 51 5.19 19.90 -13.70
N GLY A 52 4.87 19.38 -14.88
CA GLY A 52 5.47 18.18 -15.45
C GLY A 52 4.86 16.87 -14.97
N TYR A 53 3.84 16.90 -14.10
CA TYR A 53 3.11 15.71 -13.68
C TYR A 53 2.04 15.31 -14.70
N SER A 54 1.55 14.09 -14.55
CA SER A 54 0.35 13.62 -15.25
C SER A 54 -0.68 13.02 -14.27
N TYR A 55 -1.92 12.86 -14.72
CA TYR A 55 -2.98 12.14 -14.03
C TYR A 55 -3.74 11.29 -15.04
N VAL A 56 -3.99 10.03 -14.71
CA VAL A 56 -4.81 9.12 -15.51
C VAL A 56 -6.05 8.74 -14.71
N GLY A 57 -7.20 8.66 -15.34
CA GLY A 57 -8.38 8.10 -14.69
C GLY A 57 -9.40 7.58 -15.66
N GLN A 58 -10.35 6.82 -15.13
CA GLN A 58 -11.48 6.30 -15.90
C GLN A 58 -12.79 7.06 -15.64
N SER A 59 -13.71 6.99 -16.59
CA SER A 59 -15.07 7.48 -16.44
C SER A 59 -16.07 6.65 -17.23
N VAL A 60 -17.21 6.31 -16.62
CA VAL A 60 -18.39 5.75 -17.30
C VAL A 60 -19.29 6.84 -17.89
N SER A 61 -19.09 8.10 -17.49
CA SER A 61 -19.80 9.29 -18.01
C SER A 61 -18.91 10.53 -17.84
N THR A 62 -18.12 10.84 -18.86
CA THR A 62 -17.09 11.91 -18.86
C THR A 62 -17.62 13.31 -18.51
N ARG A 63 -18.86 13.64 -18.86
CA ARG A 63 -19.39 15.02 -18.70
C ARG A 63 -19.49 15.49 -17.24
N SER A 64 -19.94 14.64 -16.31
CA SER A 64 -20.07 15.01 -14.89
C SER A 64 -18.71 15.02 -14.16
N ARG A 65 -17.82 14.10 -14.54
CA ARG A 65 -16.50 13.96 -13.91
C ARG A 65 -15.52 15.04 -14.37
N LEU A 66 -15.47 15.35 -15.66
CA LEU A 66 -14.58 16.38 -16.21
C LEU A 66 -15.00 17.81 -15.81
N ALA A 67 -16.30 18.07 -15.67
CA ALA A 67 -16.80 19.33 -15.11
C ALA A 67 -16.37 19.54 -13.65
N THR A 68 -16.29 18.46 -12.86
CA THR A 68 -15.81 18.50 -11.46
C THR A 68 -14.31 18.75 -11.38
N HIS A 69 -13.53 18.27 -12.36
CA HIS A 69 -12.08 18.38 -12.37
C HIS A 69 -11.55 19.79 -12.68
N ARG A 70 -12.23 20.59 -13.51
CA ARG A 70 -11.78 21.96 -13.84
C ARG A 70 -11.60 22.86 -12.61
N ARG A 71 -12.44 22.72 -11.57
CA ARG A 71 -12.29 23.49 -10.32
C ARG A 71 -11.04 23.13 -9.53
N ARG A 72 -10.49 21.94 -9.76
CA ARG A 72 -9.35 21.38 -9.01
C ARG A 72 -8.03 21.48 -9.76
N TRP A 73 -8.06 21.54 -11.09
CA TRP A 73 -6.93 21.32 -11.99
C TRP A 73 -6.78 22.47 -13.01
N SER A 74 -6.58 23.68 -12.50
CA SER A 74 -6.42 24.90 -13.32
C SER A 74 -5.09 24.96 -14.10
N ASP A 75 -4.17 24.06 -13.77
CA ASP A 75 -2.82 23.93 -14.31
C ASP A 75 -2.69 22.81 -15.36
N ALA A 76 -3.81 22.25 -15.83
CA ALA A 76 -3.83 21.27 -16.91
C ALA A 76 -3.44 21.94 -18.25
N ILE A 77 -2.49 21.35 -18.98
CA ILE A 77 -1.97 21.87 -20.26
C ILE A 77 -2.36 21.01 -21.46
N VAL A 78 -2.52 19.70 -21.27
CA VAL A 78 -2.93 18.76 -22.31
C VAL A 78 -3.86 17.73 -21.70
N VAL A 79 -4.96 17.42 -22.38
CA VAL A 79 -5.83 16.31 -22.01
C VAL A 79 -6.05 15.39 -23.18
N ARG A 80 -5.92 14.09 -22.91
CA ARG A 80 -6.15 13.02 -23.86
C ARG A 80 -7.32 12.17 -23.39
N PHE A 81 -8.16 11.73 -24.33
CA PHE A 81 -9.26 10.81 -24.04
C PHE A 81 -9.27 9.65 -25.03
N ALA A 82 -9.45 8.43 -24.52
CA ALA A 82 -9.65 7.24 -25.32
C ALA A 82 -10.93 6.54 -24.86
N ALA A 83 -11.88 6.35 -25.78
CA ALA A 83 -13.11 5.62 -25.51
C ALA A 83 -12.84 4.11 -25.36
N CYS A 84 -13.50 3.45 -24.42
CA CYS A 84 -13.41 2.00 -24.26
C CYS A 84 -14.67 1.40 -23.64
N PRO A 85 -14.91 0.08 -23.80
CA PRO A 85 -16.03 -0.59 -23.16
C PRO A 85 -15.95 -0.53 -21.62
N PRO A 86 -17.09 -0.40 -20.90
CA PRO A 86 -17.12 -0.33 -19.44
C PRO A 86 -16.42 -1.51 -18.74
N GLU A 87 -16.56 -2.71 -19.28
CA GLU A 87 -16.04 -3.97 -18.74
C GLU A 87 -14.50 -4.04 -18.73
N ARG A 88 -13.82 -3.21 -19.53
CA ARG A 88 -12.35 -3.15 -19.60
C ARG A 88 -11.76 -1.88 -18.98
N LEU A 89 -12.57 -1.04 -18.34
CA LEU A 89 -12.09 0.21 -17.74
C LEU A 89 -10.94 -0.02 -16.76
N ASP A 90 -11.09 -0.94 -15.81
CA ASP A 90 -10.08 -1.20 -14.78
C ASP A 90 -8.75 -1.71 -15.39
N GLU A 91 -8.84 -2.55 -16.42
CA GLU A 91 -7.68 -3.08 -17.17
C GLU A 91 -6.94 -1.94 -17.89
N PHE A 92 -7.69 -1.12 -18.63
CA PHE A 92 -7.15 -0.02 -19.41
C PHE A 92 -6.63 1.14 -18.54
N GLU A 93 -7.28 1.44 -17.41
CA GLU A 93 -6.80 2.42 -16.43
C GLU A 93 -5.45 1.98 -15.87
N LEU A 94 -5.33 0.72 -15.43
CA LEU A 94 -4.08 0.18 -14.91
C LEU A 94 -2.97 0.21 -15.96
N ALA A 95 -3.24 -0.26 -17.19
CA ALA A 95 -2.25 -0.28 -18.26
C ALA A 95 -1.79 1.15 -18.64
N THR A 96 -2.72 2.10 -18.68
CA THR A 96 -2.42 3.50 -19.01
C THR A 96 -1.62 4.17 -17.89
N ILE A 97 -1.95 3.91 -16.62
CA ILE A 97 -1.16 4.39 -15.47
C ILE A 97 0.27 3.83 -15.56
N GLN A 98 0.43 2.52 -15.79
CA GLN A 98 1.75 1.90 -15.93
C GLN A 98 2.56 2.49 -17.07
N LEU A 99 1.92 2.82 -18.20
CA LEU A 99 2.57 3.50 -19.32
C LEU A 99 2.99 4.93 -18.94
N ALA A 100 2.09 5.70 -18.34
CA ALA A 100 2.33 7.09 -17.95
C ALA A 100 3.45 7.23 -16.92
N GLN A 101 3.52 6.32 -15.95
CA GLN A 101 4.59 6.31 -14.95
C GLN A 101 6.00 6.11 -15.52
N LYS A 102 6.14 5.54 -16.73
CA LYS A 102 7.45 5.38 -17.38
C LYS A 102 7.98 6.70 -17.94
N THR A 103 7.11 7.67 -18.18
CA THR A 103 7.48 8.93 -18.86
C THR A 103 7.38 10.14 -17.93
N ARG A 104 6.45 10.15 -16.96
CA ARG A 104 6.22 11.28 -16.05
C ARG A 104 5.77 10.83 -14.65
N PRO A 105 6.08 11.61 -13.60
CA PRO A 105 5.48 11.44 -12.28
C PRO A 105 3.95 11.61 -12.31
N LEU A 106 3.22 10.83 -11.50
CA LEU A 106 1.75 10.88 -11.47
C LEU A 106 1.18 11.52 -10.21
N ARG A 107 0.12 12.32 -10.38
CA ARG A 107 -0.75 12.82 -9.31
C ARG A 107 -1.79 11.78 -8.84
N ASN A 108 -1.89 10.64 -9.53
CA ASN A 108 -2.75 9.51 -9.14
C ASN A 108 -2.55 9.13 -7.67
N LYS A 109 -3.62 8.73 -6.99
CA LYS A 109 -3.56 8.20 -5.62
C LYS A 109 -3.64 6.68 -5.56
N LEU A 110 -4.18 6.04 -6.59
CA LEU A 110 -4.34 4.59 -6.67
C LEU A 110 -3.65 4.07 -7.93
N LEU A 111 -3.34 2.77 -7.93
CA LEU A 111 -2.73 2.03 -9.05
C LEU A 111 -1.37 2.55 -9.51
N THR A 112 -0.75 3.46 -8.74
CA THR A 112 0.58 4.01 -8.99
C THR A 112 1.56 3.57 -7.91
N SER A 113 2.83 3.40 -8.28
CA SER A 113 3.92 3.11 -7.34
C SER A 113 4.31 4.32 -6.47
N ARG A 114 3.91 5.54 -6.83
CA ARG A 114 4.14 6.77 -6.06
C ARG A 114 2.86 7.60 -5.91
N PRO A 115 1.89 7.18 -5.06
CA PRO A 115 0.65 7.92 -4.84
C PRO A 115 0.87 9.38 -4.45
N GLY A 116 0.24 10.30 -5.18
CA GLY A 116 0.37 11.74 -4.96
C GLY A 116 1.74 12.31 -5.35
N GLY A 117 2.55 11.59 -6.14
CA GLY A 117 3.77 12.11 -6.74
C GLY A 117 5.07 11.80 -6.00
N GLU A 118 6.18 12.35 -6.50
CA GLU A 118 7.54 12.16 -5.95
C GLU A 118 7.89 13.09 -4.79
N GLN A 119 7.15 14.17 -4.60
CA GLN A 119 7.37 15.08 -3.47
C GLN A 119 6.79 14.51 -2.18
N ASP A 120 7.18 15.09 -1.05
CA ASP A 120 6.54 14.85 0.22
C ASP A 120 5.05 15.18 0.15
N LEU A 121 4.20 14.27 0.66
CA LEU A 121 2.77 14.48 0.69
C LEU A 121 2.34 14.89 2.09
N VAL A 122 1.78 16.10 2.22
CA VAL A 122 1.10 16.52 3.44
C VAL A 122 -0.33 15.98 3.42
N VAL A 123 -0.69 15.22 4.45
CA VAL A 123 -2.04 14.66 4.61
C VAL A 123 -2.67 15.15 5.91
N SER A 124 -3.93 15.54 5.83
CA SER A 124 -4.75 15.83 7.02
C SER A 124 -5.17 14.51 7.67
N VAL A 125 -4.93 14.38 8.96
CA VAL A 125 -5.26 13.17 9.74
C VAL A 125 -6.49 13.40 10.60
N ARG A 126 -6.58 14.59 11.20
CA ARG A 126 -7.72 15.09 11.98
C ARG A 126 -7.89 16.58 11.68
N GLU A 127 -9.00 17.16 12.10
CA GLU A 127 -9.22 18.59 11.96
C GLU A 127 -8.08 19.38 12.64
N GLY A 128 -7.46 20.31 11.90
CA GLY A 128 -6.30 21.08 12.38
C GLY A 128 -4.98 20.30 12.50
N GLN A 129 -4.95 19.00 12.23
CA GLN A 129 -3.73 18.17 12.34
C GLN A 129 -3.34 17.57 10.99
N SER A 130 -2.11 17.84 10.57
CA SER A 130 -1.52 17.29 9.35
C SER A 130 -0.16 16.64 9.65
N LEU A 131 0.24 15.71 8.80
CA LEU A 131 1.57 15.12 8.83
C LEU A 131 2.14 15.03 7.42
N THR A 132 3.47 14.94 7.36
CA THR A 132 4.22 14.75 6.12
C THR A 132 4.51 13.27 5.92
N LEU A 133 4.28 12.78 4.71
CA LEU A 133 4.61 11.42 4.26
C LEU A 133 5.77 11.47 3.24
N PRO A 134 7.03 11.51 3.71
CA PRO A 134 8.19 11.54 2.84
C PRO A 134 8.47 10.15 2.24
N TRP A 135 9.07 10.12 1.04
CA TRP A 135 9.57 8.87 0.46
C TRP A 135 10.88 8.39 1.07
N ASP A 136 11.65 9.31 1.66
CA ASP A 136 12.86 8.99 2.41
C ASP A 136 12.50 8.64 3.87
N ARG A 137 12.77 7.39 4.26
CA ARG A 137 12.52 6.87 5.62
C ARG A 137 13.23 7.66 6.71
N THR A 138 14.38 8.27 6.41
CA THR A 138 15.15 9.03 7.40
C THR A 138 14.48 10.35 7.78
N ARG A 139 13.59 10.86 6.93
CA ARG A 139 12.82 12.09 7.14
C ARG A 139 11.45 11.85 7.77
N ARG A 140 11.08 10.59 8.06
CA ARG A 140 9.78 10.27 8.65
C ARG A 140 9.63 10.95 10.01
N GLY A 141 8.43 11.40 10.34
CA GLY A 141 8.13 11.80 11.71
C GLY A 141 8.28 10.61 12.67
N GLY A 142 8.91 10.83 13.81
CA GLY A 142 9.05 9.81 14.86
C GLY A 142 7.81 9.66 15.73
N ILE A 143 7.94 8.91 16.81
CA ILE A 143 6.90 8.80 17.84
C ILE A 143 6.88 10.11 18.63
N GLY A 144 5.81 10.88 18.47
CA GLY A 144 5.59 12.11 19.23
C GLY A 144 4.93 11.83 20.58
N GLU A 145 4.18 12.81 21.08
CA GLU A 145 3.31 12.61 22.23
C GLU A 145 2.34 11.45 21.98
N LEU A 146 2.23 10.57 22.96
CA LEU A 146 1.29 9.46 22.90
C LEU A 146 -0.11 10.03 23.09
N PRO A 147 -1.03 9.85 22.13
CA PRO A 147 -2.38 10.31 22.33
C PRO A 147 -2.99 9.56 23.51
N ARG A 148 -3.92 10.21 24.21
CA ARG A 148 -4.83 9.47 25.10
C ARG A 148 -5.45 8.35 24.28
N SER A 149 -5.32 7.11 24.77
CA SER A 149 -5.87 5.94 24.09
C SER A 149 -7.34 6.22 23.75
N ALA A 150 -7.70 6.00 22.48
CA ALA A 150 -9.10 6.07 22.11
C ALA A 150 -9.87 5.01 22.90
N GLU A 151 -11.12 5.29 23.27
CA GLU A 151 -11.92 4.32 24.02
C GLU A 151 -12.11 3.04 23.20
N SER A 152 -11.53 1.94 23.69
CA SER A 152 -11.83 0.61 23.19
C SER A 152 -13.28 0.23 23.53
N SER A 153 -13.90 -0.59 22.69
CA SER A 153 -15.08 -1.37 23.08
C SER A 153 -14.69 -2.50 24.03
N ASP A 154 -15.66 -3.06 24.77
CA ASP A 154 -15.43 -4.23 25.63
C ASP A 154 -14.85 -5.41 24.85
N ARG A 155 -15.28 -5.59 23.60
CA ARG A 155 -14.75 -6.63 22.71
C ARG A 155 -13.27 -6.40 22.37
N GLN A 156 -12.87 -5.16 22.12
CA GLN A 156 -11.46 -4.83 21.81
C GLN A 156 -10.57 -5.00 23.05
N ARG A 157 -11.04 -4.56 24.23
CA ARG A 157 -10.35 -4.81 25.51
C ARG A 157 -10.15 -6.29 25.75
N ALA A 158 -11.22 -7.08 25.73
CA ALA A 158 -11.15 -8.53 25.96
C ALA A 158 -10.24 -9.25 24.94
N ALA A 159 -10.21 -8.79 23.68
CA ALA A 159 -9.30 -9.33 22.67
C ALA A 159 -7.84 -8.97 22.96
N PHE A 160 -7.57 -7.76 23.46
CA PHE A 160 -6.23 -7.36 23.88
C PHE A 160 -5.79 -8.15 25.13
N ASP A 161 -6.62 -8.24 26.17
CA ASP A 161 -6.31 -8.99 27.38
C ASP A 161 -6.01 -10.46 27.07
N LYS A 162 -6.81 -11.07 26.19
CA LYS A 162 -6.57 -12.44 25.73
C LYS A 162 -5.27 -12.56 24.94
N LEU A 163 -4.97 -11.61 24.06
CA LEU A 163 -3.71 -11.59 23.32
C LEU A 163 -2.51 -11.43 24.26
N ALA A 164 -2.61 -10.54 25.25
CA ALA A 164 -1.58 -10.30 26.26
C ALA A 164 -1.31 -11.51 27.16
N SER A 165 -2.28 -12.42 27.29
CA SER A 165 -2.10 -13.68 28.03
C SER A 165 -1.40 -14.81 27.23
N VAL A 166 -1.10 -14.58 25.95
CA VAL A 166 -0.40 -15.58 25.11
C VAL A 166 1.07 -15.65 25.55
N PRO A 167 1.66 -16.84 25.76
CA PRO A 167 3.04 -16.98 26.25
C PRO A 167 4.10 -16.21 25.43
N GLY A 168 3.98 -16.15 24.11
CA GLY A 168 4.88 -15.39 23.23
C GLY A 168 4.47 -13.94 22.96
N PHE A 169 3.55 -13.37 23.74
CA PHE A 169 3.02 -12.03 23.47
C PHE A 169 4.11 -10.96 23.42
N ASP A 170 5.06 -10.95 24.35
CA ASP A 170 6.09 -9.92 24.43
C ASP A 170 6.96 -9.89 23.17
N GLU A 171 7.39 -11.06 22.67
CA GLU A 171 8.18 -11.17 21.44
C GLU A 171 7.39 -10.67 20.22
N VAL A 172 6.11 -11.04 20.13
CA VAL A 172 5.22 -10.57 19.05
C VAL A 172 4.99 -9.07 19.14
N ALA A 173 4.77 -8.54 20.34
CA ALA A 173 4.58 -7.12 20.57
C ALA A 173 5.85 -6.33 20.21
N GLU A 174 7.03 -6.82 20.56
CA GLU A 174 8.31 -6.22 20.16
C GLU A 174 8.50 -6.19 18.65
N LEU A 175 8.15 -7.27 17.95
CA LEU A 175 8.22 -7.33 16.49
C LEU A 175 7.31 -6.25 15.86
N PHE A 176 6.07 -6.15 16.33
CA PHE A 176 5.11 -5.16 15.83
C PHE A 176 5.55 -3.73 16.16
N ALA A 177 6.04 -3.49 17.37
CA ALA A 177 6.55 -2.19 17.80
C ALA A 177 7.76 -1.75 16.95
N THR A 178 8.61 -2.69 16.54
CA THR A 178 9.72 -2.43 15.62
C THR A 178 9.23 -1.90 14.27
N VAL A 179 8.20 -2.52 13.67
CA VAL A 179 7.61 -2.02 12.42
C VAL A 179 6.94 -0.66 12.63
N VAL A 180 6.22 -0.46 13.73
CA VAL A 180 5.58 0.83 14.06
C VAL A 180 6.62 1.95 14.18
N LYS A 181 7.73 1.71 14.88
CA LYS A 181 8.82 2.68 15.05
C LYS A 181 9.54 2.99 13.74
N GLU A 182 9.85 1.94 12.98
CA GLU A 182 10.80 2.04 11.88
C GLU A 182 10.16 2.31 10.52
N ALA A 183 8.92 1.86 10.31
CA ALA A 183 8.26 1.91 9.01
C ALA A 183 7.06 2.88 8.94
N ILE A 184 6.47 3.30 10.06
CA ILE A 184 5.29 4.17 10.06
C ILE A 184 5.70 5.63 10.33
N PRO A 185 5.43 6.58 9.43
CA PRO A 185 5.59 8.01 9.71
C PRO A 185 4.59 8.51 10.75
N SER A 186 5.11 9.25 11.74
CA SER A 186 4.34 9.88 12.83
C SER A 186 3.30 8.92 13.43
N PRO A 187 3.72 7.75 13.94
CA PRO A 187 2.82 6.64 14.24
C PRO A 187 1.77 7.00 15.30
N SER A 188 2.15 7.81 16.29
CA SER A 188 1.23 8.26 17.35
C SER A 188 0.08 9.12 16.81
N LEU A 189 0.38 9.99 15.83
CA LEU A 189 -0.61 10.87 15.19
C LEU A 189 -1.48 10.12 14.18
N SER A 190 -0.92 9.16 13.45
CA SER A 190 -1.55 8.52 12.29
C SER A 190 -2.35 7.24 12.61
N GLN A 191 -2.31 6.76 13.85
CA GLN A 191 -3.02 5.54 14.27
C GLN A 191 -4.54 5.65 14.14
N GLY A 192 -5.18 4.55 13.74
CA GLY A 192 -6.61 4.46 13.51
C GLY A 192 -7.11 5.24 12.28
N VAL A 193 -6.24 6.04 11.64
CA VAL A 193 -6.57 6.88 10.48
C VAL A 193 -5.84 6.43 9.23
N LEU A 194 -4.51 6.25 9.29
CA LEU A 194 -3.70 5.83 8.13
C LEU A 194 -3.16 4.40 8.30
N TRP A 195 -3.01 3.94 9.54
CA TRP A 195 -2.67 2.57 9.88
C TRP A 195 -3.57 2.05 11.00
N SER A 196 -3.65 0.73 11.14
CA SER A 196 -4.43 0.06 12.18
C SER A 196 -3.75 -1.23 12.59
N VAL A 197 -3.77 -1.55 13.88
CA VAL A 197 -3.47 -2.89 14.39
C VAL A 197 -4.75 -3.56 14.93
N SER A 198 -4.90 -4.86 14.72
CA SER A 198 -5.99 -5.67 15.30
C SER A 198 -5.44 -6.78 16.19
N ALA A 199 -6.19 -7.13 17.23
CA ALA A 199 -5.91 -8.22 18.16
C ALA A 199 -6.89 -9.38 17.93
N LEU A 200 -6.36 -10.59 17.82
CA LEU A 200 -7.10 -11.85 17.60
C LEU A 200 -8.20 -11.76 16.53
N PRO A 201 -7.89 -11.32 15.30
CA PRO A 201 -8.89 -11.28 14.25
C PRO A 201 -9.37 -12.69 13.90
N ALA A 202 -10.68 -12.87 13.73
CA ALA A 202 -11.29 -14.18 13.47
C ALA A 202 -11.03 -14.74 12.05
N THR A 203 -10.39 -13.97 11.18
CA THR A 203 -10.09 -14.36 9.80
C THR A 203 -9.02 -15.46 9.75
N ASN A 204 -9.22 -16.47 8.89
CA ASN A 204 -8.32 -17.62 8.74
C ASN A 204 -8.09 -18.43 10.04
N MET A 205 -9.09 -18.44 10.94
CA MET A 205 -9.05 -19.26 12.14
C MET A 205 -9.49 -20.69 11.81
N VAL A 206 -8.62 -21.66 12.07
CA VAL A 206 -8.91 -23.09 12.02
C VAL A 206 -8.36 -23.76 13.28
N PRO A 207 -8.76 -25.00 13.62
CA PRO A 207 -8.22 -25.69 14.79
C PRO A 207 -6.68 -25.72 14.77
N GLY A 208 -6.08 -25.28 15.87
CA GLY A 208 -4.63 -25.21 16.04
C GLY A 208 -3.91 -24.11 15.26
N TRP A 209 -4.62 -23.27 14.50
CA TRP A 209 -4.02 -22.18 13.73
C TRP A 209 -4.90 -20.93 13.77
N ARG A 210 -4.40 -19.86 14.39
CA ARG A 210 -5.15 -18.60 14.51
C ARG A 210 -4.27 -17.38 14.37
N ARG A 211 -4.84 -16.26 13.93
CA ARG A 211 -4.15 -14.97 13.93
C ARG A 211 -4.08 -14.41 15.35
N LEU A 212 -2.89 -13.97 15.76
CA LEU A 212 -2.68 -13.24 17.01
C LEU A 212 -2.83 -11.74 16.82
N ALA A 213 -2.11 -11.17 15.85
CA ALA A 213 -2.13 -9.75 15.57
C ALA A 213 -1.97 -9.47 14.08
N THR A 214 -2.48 -8.34 13.63
CA THR A 214 -2.32 -7.88 12.24
C THR A 214 -2.13 -6.37 12.22
N LEU A 215 -1.01 -5.91 11.65
CA LEU A 215 -0.70 -4.52 11.40
C LEU A 215 -1.01 -4.21 9.95
N SER A 216 -1.78 -3.17 9.70
CA SER A 216 -2.20 -2.76 8.37
C SER A 216 -1.90 -1.28 8.14
N ALA A 217 -1.48 -0.95 6.92
CA ALA A 217 -1.41 0.43 6.42
C ALA A 217 -2.35 0.54 5.23
N GLY A 218 -3.23 1.54 5.20
CA GLY A 218 -4.29 1.61 4.20
C GLY A 218 -5.09 0.29 4.12
N ARG A 219 -5.12 -0.35 2.95
CA ARG A 219 -5.91 -1.58 2.69
C ARG A 219 -5.13 -2.89 2.81
N VAL A 220 -3.84 -2.84 3.12
CA VAL A 220 -2.96 -4.01 3.09
C VAL A 220 -2.47 -4.34 4.50
N GLU A 221 -2.48 -5.63 4.81
CA GLU A 221 -1.85 -6.19 6.01
C GLU A 221 -0.34 -6.19 5.77
N VAL A 222 0.41 -5.37 6.51
CA VAL A 222 1.86 -5.23 6.35
C VAL A 222 2.59 -6.33 7.12
N LEU A 223 2.15 -6.61 8.34
CA LEU A 223 2.71 -7.65 9.20
C LEU A 223 1.57 -8.43 9.86
N ARG A 224 1.70 -9.76 9.89
CA ARG A 224 0.75 -10.65 10.57
C ARG A 224 1.53 -11.70 11.32
N THR A 225 1.09 -12.03 12.53
CA THR A 225 1.61 -13.16 13.28
C THR A 225 0.48 -14.08 13.68
N PHE A 226 0.73 -15.37 13.54
CA PHE A 226 -0.19 -16.44 13.88
C PHE A 226 0.32 -17.20 15.10
N GLU A 227 -0.55 -17.99 15.69
CA GLU A 227 -0.21 -19.04 16.64
C GLU A 227 -0.50 -20.37 15.95
N ASP A 228 0.52 -21.22 15.85
CA ASP A 228 0.40 -22.63 15.50
C ASP A 228 0.54 -23.47 16.76
N SER A 229 -0.58 -23.99 17.26
CA SER A 229 -0.58 -24.85 18.44
C SER A 229 -0.53 -26.34 18.08
N ASN A 230 -0.30 -26.70 16.82
CA ASN A 230 -0.16 -28.09 16.40
C ASN A 230 1.28 -28.62 16.54
N SER A 231 2.25 -27.74 16.84
CA SER A 231 3.64 -28.16 17.05
C SER A 231 3.81 -29.01 18.30
N SER A 232 4.67 -30.02 18.20
CA SER A 232 4.93 -30.99 19.25
C SER A 232 5.77 -30.44 20.42
N VAL A 233 6.40 -29.28 20.23
CA VAL A 233 7.34 -28.68 21.19
C VAL A 233 6.70 -27.49 21.94
N GLY A 234 5.51 -27.05 21.53
CA GLY A 234 4.78 -25.91 22.08
C GLY A 234 4.19 -25.04 20.97
N PRO A 235 3.45 -23.98 21.30
CA PRO A 235 2.93 -23.06 20.29
C PRO A 235 4.07 -22.33 19.57
N GLU A 236 3.99 -22.27 18.24
CA GLU A 236 4.91 -21.50 17.39
C GLU A 236 4.23 -20.22 16.89
N TYR A 237 5.02 -19.21 16.53
CA TYR A 237 4.53 -17.87 16.19
C TYR A 237 4.96 -17.39 14.80
N PRO A 238 4.56 -18.10 13.72
CA PRO A 238 4.97 -17.74 12.38
C PRO A 238 4.40 -16.38 11.96
N SER A 239 5.24 -15.61 11.27
CA SER A 239 4.98 -14.25 10.85
C SER A 239 5.03 -14.10 9.33
N PHE A 240 4.21 -13.19 8.80
CA PHE A 240 4.11 -12.91 7.38
C PHE A 240 4.32 -11.41 7.17
N LEU A 241 5.41 -11.05 6.50
CA LEU A 241 5.81 -9.66 6.27
C LEU A 241 5.66 -9.32 4.78
N ASN A 242 4.84 -8.33 4.47
CA ASN A 242 4.68 -7.84 3.11
C ASN A 242 5.71 -6.76 2.77
N LEU A 243 6.27 -6.86 1.57
CA LEU A 243 7.30 -6.00 1.00
C LEU A 243 6.75 -5.22 -0.19
N ALA A 244 7.33 -4.06 -0.47
CA ALA A 244 6.97 -3.26 -1.64
C ALA A 244 7.20 -4.04 -2.94
N PRO A 245 6.42 -3.77 -4.00
CA PRO A 245 6.63 -4.42 -5.29
C PRO A 245 8.05 -4.24 -5.84
N GLY A 246 8.59 -5.32 -6.41
CA GLY A 246 9.93 -5.32 -7.02
C GLY A 246 11.10 -5.39 -6.02
N THR A 247 10.86 -5.84 -4.78
CA THR A 247 11.91 -5.98 -3.76
C THR A 247 12.86 -7.13 -4.10
N THR A 248 13.93 -6.81 -4.83
CA THR A 248 14.92 -7.80 -5.29
C THR A 248 16.30 -7.55 -4.72
N ARG A 249 16.74 -6.29 -4.71
CA ARG A 249 18.09 -5.89 -4.29
C ARG A 249 18.30 -6.18 -2.80
N GLY A 250 19.25 -7.07 -2.50
CA GLY A 250 19.65 -7.37 -1.13
C GLY A 250 18.75 -8.37 -0.40
N LEU A 251 17.53 -8.64 -0.89
CA LEU A 251 16.57 -9.52 -0.21
C LEU A 251 17.12 -10.94 0.00
N ALA A 252 17.64 -11.58 -1.05
CA ALA A 252 18.20 -12.94 -0.92
C ALA A 252 19.38 -13.01 0.07
N ARG A 253 20.15 -11.92 0.21
CA ARG A 253 21.24 -11.84 1.19
C ARG A 253 20.69 -11.66 2.61
N ALA A 254 19.70 -10.80 2.78
CA ALA A 254 19.02 -10.57 4.05
C ALA A 254 18.37 -11.86 4.58
N LEU A 255 17.66 -12.59 3.72
CA LEU A 255 17.05 -13.88 4.06
C LEU A 255 18.10 -14.89 4.56
N ARG A 256 19.21 -15.07 3.82
CA ARG A 256 20.27 -16.01 4.22
C ARG A 256 20.89 -15.69 5.58
N ARG A 257 21.01 -14.40 5.94
CA ARG A 257 21.57 -13.99 7.25
C ARG A 257 20.68 -14.38 8.43
N VAL A 258 19.40 -14.60 8.19
CA VAL A 258 18.43 -15.04 9.21
C VAL A 258 18.05 -16.51 9.06
N GLY A 259 18.76 -17.27 8.21
CA GLY A 259 18.50 -18.68 7.98
C GLY A 259 17.28 -18.97 7.11
N LEU A 260 16.85 -18.01 6.29
CA LEU A 260 15.78 -18.17 5.31
C LEU A 260 16.35 -18.17 3.88
N ASP A 261 15.53 -18.60 2.93
CA ASP A 261 15.85 -18.55 1.50
C ASP A 261 14.67 -17.99 0.68
N THR A 262 14.86 -17.93 -0.64
CA THR A 262 13.86 -17.35 -1.54
C THR A 262 12.57 -18.16 -1.66
N SER A 263 12.54 -19.43 -1.24
CA SER A 263 11.32 -20.24 -1.16
C SER A 263 10.37 -19.74 -0.06
N SER A 264 10.89 -18.99 0.91
CA SER A 264 10.08 -18.30 1.93
C SER A 264 9.34 -17.07 1.37
N VAL A 265 9.53 -16.72 0.09
CA VAL A 265 8.92 -15.56 -0.55
C VAL A 265 7.84 -16.01 -1.53
N ALA A 266 6.65 -15.43 -1.42
CA ALA A 266 5.54 -15.66 -2.33
C ALA A 266 4.92 -14.34 -2.81
N ASP A 267 4.31 -14.34 -3.99
CA ASP A 267 3.53 -13.19 -4.45
C ASP A 267 2.19 -13.11 -3.72
N ALA A 268 1.87 -11.91 -3.22
CA ALA A 268 0.62 -11.63 -2.55
C ALA A 268 -0.45 -11.18 -3.55
N ALA A 269 -1.62 -11.80 -3.51
CA ALA A 269 -2.73 -11.51 -4.42
C ALA A 269 -3.53 -10.25 -4.02
N TYR A 270 -2.89 -9.09 -3.95
CA TYR A 270 -3.58 -7.81 -3.73
C TYR A 270 -3.90 -7.12 -5.06
N ARG A 271 -5.18 -7.13 -5.47
CA ARG A 271 -5.63 -6.50 -6.74
C ARG A 271 -5.26 -5.01 -6.85
N ALA A 272 -5.36 -4.26 -5.75
CA ALA A 272 -5.12 -2.82 -5.74
C ALA A 272 -3.64 -2.42 -5.78
N LEU A 273 -2.73 -3.36 -5.50
CA LEU A 273 -1.27 -3.17 -5.50
C LEU A 273 -0.60 -4.48 -5.97
N PRO A 274 -0.59 -4.74 -7.28
CA PRO A 274 0.04 -5.93 -7.82
C PRO A 274 1.55 -5.96 -7.53
N GLY A 275 2.09 -7.16 -7.37
CA GLY A 275 3.54 -7.40 -7.19
C GLY A 275 4.06 -7.27 -5.76
N ILE A 276 3.18 -7.11 -4.75
CA ILE A 276 3.58 -7.24 -3.34
C ILE A 276 4.12 -8.65 -3.11
N GLN A 277 5.25 -8.74 -2.41
CA GLN A 277 5.85 -10.01 -2.01
C GLN A 277 5.64 -10.23 -0.52
N THR A 278 5.24 -11.43 -0.12
CA THR A 278 5.14 -11.85 1.28
C THR A 278 6.32 -12.73 1.63
N VAL A 279 7.04 -12.39 2.70
CA VAL A 279 8.02 -13.27 3.34
C VAL A 279 7.32 -14.04 4.45
N GLN A 280 7.35 -15.37 4.38
CA GLN A 280 6.94 -16.27 5.44
C GLN A 280 8.12 -16.51 6.38
N ILE A 281 7.92 -16.30 7.67
CA ILE A 281 8.97 -16.29 8.68
C ILE A 281 8.54 -17.21 9.82
N PRO A 282 9.12 -18.42 9.94
CA PRO A 282 8.70 -19.39 10.95
C PRO A 282 8.84 -18.88 12.40
N GLU A 283 9.93 -18.16 12.70
CA GLU A 283 10.21 -17.70 14.05
C GLU A 283 10.18 -16.17 14.18
N VAL A 284 9.61 -15.66 15.28
CA VAL A 284 9.62 -14.22 15.60
C VAL A 284 11.06 -13.68 15.69
N SER A 285 11.99 -14.47 16.22
CA SER A 285 13.41 -14.11 16.33
C SER A 285 14.04 -13.80 14.97
N GLN A 286 13.68 -14.56 13.93
CA GLN A 286 14.12 -14.33 12.56
C GLN A 286 13.48 -13.06 11.98
N ALA A 287 12.20 -12.80 12.29
CA ALA A 287 11.51 -11.61 11.82
C ALA A 287 12.14 -10.33 12.38
N VAL A 288 12.51 -10.33 13.68
CA VAL A 288 13.21 -9.21 14.32
C VAL A 288 14.56 -8.96 13.65
N LYS A 289 15.37 -10.00 13.42
CA LYS A 289 16.65 -9.88 12.71
C LYS A 289 16.48 -9.41 11.27
N LEU A 290 15.45 -9.89 10.57
CA LEU A 290 15.17 -9.52 9.19
C LEU A 290 14.81 -8.03 9.06
N LEU A 291 14.12 -7.45 10.05
CA LEU A 291 13.82 -6.01 10.10
C LEU A 291 15.05 -5.14 10.41
N GLN A 292 16.17 -5.72 10.84
CA GLN A 292 17.45 -5.00 10.96
C GLN A 292 18.15 -4.83 9.60
N GLU A 293 17.76 -5.63 8.60
CA GLU A 293 18.30 -5.54 7.25
C GLU A 293 17.70 -4.33 6.52
N ARG A 294 18.55 -3.32 6.26
CA ARG A 294 18.13 -2.04 5.67
C ARG A 294 17.32 -2.22 4.37
N SER A 295 17.68 -3.17 3.51
CA SER A 295 16.93 -3.43 2.27
C SER A 295 15.50 -3.92 2.52
N VAL A 296 15.29 -4.70 3.58
CA VAL A 296 13.97 -5.17 3.97
C VAL A 296 13.20 -4.01 4.60
N LEU A 297 13.80 -3.30 5.54
CA LEU A 297 13.13 -2.23 6.26
C LEU A 297 12.74 -1.06 5.34
N ASP A 298 13.62 -0.67 4.41
CA ASP A 298 13.32 0.36 3.42
C ASP A 298 12.18 -0.09 2.48
N SER A 299 12.08 -1.39 2.17
CA SER A 299 10.97 -1.94 1.40
C SER A 299 9.65 -1.94 2.18
N VAL A 300 9.65 -2.34 3.46
CA VAL A 300 8.47 -2.26 4.33
C VAL A 300 8.00 -0.81 4.45
N TYR A 301 8.92 0.13 4.67
CA TYR A 301 8.60 1.56 4.70
C TYR A 301 8.00 2.05 3.38
N GLN A 302 8.60 1.68 2.25
CA GLN A 302 8.08 2.06 0.93
C GLN A 302 6.63 1.55 0.75
N LEU A 303 6.34 0.32 1.16
CA LEU A 303 4.98 -0.23 1.12
C LEU A 303 4.03 0.58 2.02
N VAL A 304 4.41 0.80 3.28
CA VAL A 304 3.62 1.55 4.27
C VAL A 304 3.31 2.96 3.76
N VAL A 305 4.31 3.72 3.32
CA VAL A 305 4.11 5.09 2.84
C VAL A 305 3.29 5.12 1.57
N THR A 306 3.51 4.17 0.65
CA THR A 306 2.67 4.04 -0.55
C THR A 306 1.20 3.93 -0.14
N LEU A 307 0.89 3.03 0.79
CA LEU A 307 -0.46 2.78 1.28
C LEU A 307 -1.07 3.99 2.01
N MET A 308 -0.31 4.63 2.91
CA MET A 308 -0.79 5.80 3.67
C MET A 308 -1.07 7.00 2.75
N ARG A 309 -0.33 7.16 1.65
CA ARG A 309 -0.54 8.21 0.66
C ARG A 309 -1.80 7.99 -0.21
N GLN A 310 -2.35 6.78 -0.23
CA GLN A 310 -3.63 6.47 -0.92
C GLN A 310 -4.84 7.04 -0.16
N GLY A 311 -4.70 7.31 1.14
CA GLY A 311 -5.75 7.87 2.00
C GLY A 311 -5.97 7.05 3.26
N SER A 312 -7.09 7.32 3.94
CA SER A 312 -7.42 6.69 5.22
C SER A 312 -7.61 5.17 5.11
N THR A 313 -7.24 4.45 6.17
CA THR A 313 -7.47 3.01 6.28
C THR A 313 -8.97 2.70 6.37
N PRO A 314 -9.50 1.80 5.52
CA PRO A 314 -10.87 1.30 5.70
C PRO A 314 -10.98 0.35 6.91
N LEU A 315 -9.85 -0.12 7.46
CA LEU A 315 -9.77 -1.07 8.56
C LEU A 315 -9.86 -0.41 9.94
N ARG A 316 -10.22 0.89 10.00
CA ARG A 316 -10.42 1.64 11.25
C ARG A 316 -11.31 0.93 12.27
N ARG A 317 -12.32 0.17 11.82
CA ARG A 317 -13.25 -0.57 12.70
C ARG A 317 -12.59 -1.76 13.39
N ALA A 318 -11.56 -2.35 12.77
CA ALA A 318 -10.81 -3.46 13.32
C ALA A 318 -9.63 -3.00 14.19
N HIS A 319 -9.35 -1.69 14.21
CA HIS A 319 -8.28 -1.13 15.03
C HIS A 319 -8.53 -1.42 16.51
N ASN A 320 -7.51 -1.89 17.23
CA ASN A 320 -7.54 -2.09 18.67
C ASN A 320 -6.70 -0.98 19.34
N PRO A 321 -7.35 0.01 20.01
CA PRO A 321 -6.64 1.13 20.65
C PRO A 321 -5.69 0.73 21.78
N ASP A 322 -6.02 -0.30 22.56
CA ASP A 322 -5.19 -0.76 23.69
C ASP A 322 -3.90 -1.41 23.18
N LEU A 323 -4.01 -2.29 22.18
CA LEU A 323 -2.85 -2.87 21.52
C LEU A 323 -1.99 -1.80 20.85
N ALA A 324 -2.61 -0.84 20.14
CA ALA A 324 -1.88 0.25 19.51
C ALA A 324 -1.10 1.10 20.51
N SER A 325 -1.75 1.43 21.64
CA SER A 325 -1.13 2.18 22.73
C SER A 325 0.04 1.39 23.32
N HIS A 326 -0.14 0.10 23.61
CA HIS A 326 0.91 -0.77 24.13
C HIS A 326 2.14 -0.81 23.19
N LEU A 327 1.92 -1.03 21.89
CA LEU A 327 2.99 -1.03 20.88
C LEU A 327 3.73 0.30 20.79
N LEU A 328 3.02 1.43 20.88
CA LEU A 328 3.64 2.74 20.87
C LEU A 328 4.51 3.00 22.11
N HIS A 329 4.11 2.50 23.28
CA HIS A 329 4.94 2.59 24.49
C HIS A 329 6.22 1.77 24.35
N ILE A 330 6.15 0.53 23.84
CA ILE A 330 7.35 -0.29 23.54
C ILE A 330 8.23 0.42 22.51
N ALA A 331 7.63 0.99 21.48
CA ALA A 331 8.36 1.65 20.40
C ALA A 331 9.05 2.94 20.87
N GLN A 332 8.52 3.63 21.89
CA GLN A 332 9.09 4.85 22.46
C GLN A 332 10.21 4.59 23.47
N SER A 333 10.18 3.44 24.17
CA SER A 333 11.19 3.08 25.18
C SER A 333 12.50 2.54 24.61
N ARG A 334 12.57 2.38 23.29
CA ARG A 334 13.76 1.97 22.52
C ARG A 334 14.28 3.13 21.71
#